data_AF-U5GY81-F1
#
_entry.id   AF-U5GY81-F1
#
_cell.length_a   1.000
_cell.length_b   1.000
_cell.length_c   1.000
_cell.angle_alpha   90.00
_cell.angle_beta   90.00
_cell.angle_gamma   90.00
#
_symmetry.space_group_name_H-M   'P 1'
#
loop_
_entity.id
_entity.type
_entity.pdbx_description
1 polymer ?
#
loop_
_entity_poly.entity_id
_entity_poly.type
_entity_poly.pdbx_seq_one_letter_code
_entity_poly.pdbx_strand_id
1 'polypeptide(L)'
;MTRILGAALVPSNARASLYFQLYSSNSVAQGAKMVADLKLGQYTKVPPRAMFIVQSAGTIVGSILSLVVMNSIIDSHREILLSVEGSNLWSGNIVQSFNSDAVTWGALGTEMWGPHSKYFIVPLGLVIGLFIPIPVWLGHKCFPKLQLDQVVTPIICFSLGYLSVGINSSVMATFIISFWSQFYLRKKRANFFRKYNYLLAAALDGGTQLMVFVSTFAINGGAGKQYTFLQWALNPPGHYDYCASSATTDG
;
A
#
# COMPACT_ATOMS: atom_id res chain seq x y z
N MET A 1 13.54 -2.48 6.61
CA MET A 1 14.81 -2.20 7.32
C MET A 1 14.70 -2.36 8.83
N THR A 2 13.67 -1.85 9.51
CA THR A 2 13.48 -2.10 10.95
C THR A 2 13.44 -3.59 11.30
N ARG A 3 12.86 -4.43 10.42
CA ARG A 3 12.91 -5.89 10.53
C ARG A 3 14.32 -6.48 10.62
N ILE A 4 15.31 -5.88 9.95
CA ILE A 4 16.72 -6.32 9.98
C ILE A 4 17.31 -6.11 11.38
N LEU A 5 17.00 -4.96 12.01
CA LEU A 5 17.44 -4.68 13.38
C LEU A 5 16.78 -5.65 14.38
N GLY A 6 15.49 -5.94 14.19
CA GLY A 6 14.80 -6.97 14.98
C GLY A 6 15.38 -8.37 14.79
N ALA A 7 15.74 -8.73 13.56
CA ALA A 7 16.38 -10.01 13.23
C ALA A 7 17.81 -10.11 13.78
N ALA A 8 18.54 -8.99 13.86
CA ALA A 8 19.86 -8.95 14.48
C ALA A 8 19.80 -9.13 16.01
N LEU A 9 18.73 -8.65 16.66
CA LEU A 9 18.51 -8.80 18.11
C LEU A 9 18.01 -10.20 18.48
N VAL A 10 17.13 -10.79 17.67
CA VAL A 10 16.62 -12.15 17.86
C VAL A 10 16.71 -12.92 16.53
N PRO A 11 17.87 -13.52 16.24
CA PRO A 11 18.08 -14.25 15.00
C PRO A 11 17.19 -15.49 14.92
N SER A 12 16.90 -15.94 13.69
CA SER A 12 16.11 -17.15 13.35
C SER A 12 14.61 -17.14 13.73
N ASN A 13 14.09 -16.05 14.33
CA ASN A 13 12.69 -15.98 14.73
C ASN A 13 11.88 -14.98 13.88
N ALA A 14 11.07 -15.50 12.95
CA ALA A 14 10.20 -14.69 12.10
C ALA A 14 9.18 -13.87 12.91
N ARG A 15 8.65 -14.42 14.02
CA ARG A 15 7.63 -13.75 14.84
C ARG A 15 8.19 -12.52 15.56
N ALA A 16 9.41 -12.63 16.08
CA ALA A 16 10.09 -11.51 16.74
C ALA A 16 10.27 -10.32 15.78
N SER A 17 10.63 -10.58 14.52
CA SER A 17 10.77 -9.53 13.50
C SER A 17 9.44 -8.82 13.18
N LEU A 18 8.31 -9.54 13.22
CA LEU A 18 6.98 -8.98 13.02
C LEU A 18 6.58 -8.04 14.18
N TYR A 19 6.78 -8.48 15.42
CA TYR A 19 6.55 -7.62 16.59
C TYR A 19 7.43 -6.38 16.55
N PHE A 20 8.71 -6.52 16.20
CA PHE A 20 9.61 -5.38 16.09
C PHE A 20 9.12 -4.35 15.06
N GLN A 21 8.70 -4.80 13.87
CA GLN A 21 8.15 -3.88 12.87
C GLN A 21 6.85 -3.22 13.34
N LEU A 22 5.98 -3.99 14.01
CA LEU A 22 4.72 -3.47 14.54
C LEU A 22 4.97 -2.28 15.45
N TYR A 23 5.86 -2.41 16.42
CA TYR A 23 6.19 -1.35 17.38
C TYR A 23 7.04 -0.23 16.78
N SER A 24 7.91 -0.52 15.80
CA SER A 24 8.82 0.49 15.27
C SER A 24 8.20 1.27 14.10
N SER A 25 7.81 0.58 13.03
CA SER A 25 7.48 1.21 11.76
C SER A 25 5.99 1.51 11.66
N ASN A 26 5.15 0.56 12.06
CA ASN A 26 3.71 0.73 11.94
C ASN A 26 3.21 1.77 12.94
N SER A 27 3.70 1.75 14.18
CA SER A 27 3.37 2.79 15.18
C SER A 27 3.77 4.20 14.73
N VAL A 28 4.97 4.38 14.16
CA VAL A 28 5.41 5.68 13.64
C VAL A 28 4.59 6.12 12.43
N ALA A 29 4.28 5.19 11.52
CA ALA A 29 3.43 5.49 10.35
C ALA A 29 2.02 5.93 10.77
N GLN A 30 1.44 5.27 11.79
CA GLN A 30 0.14 5.69 12.33
C GLN A 30 0.22 7.04 13.04
N GLY A 31 1.29 7.29 13.82
CA GLY A 31 1.54 8.60 14.42
C GLY A 31 1.67 9.71 13.39
N ALA A 32 2.35 9.46 12.27
CA ALA A 32 2.47 10.44 11.18
C ALA A 32 1.12 10.78 10.54
N LYS A 33 0.26 9.78 10.32
CA LYS A 33 -1.12 9.99 9.84
C LYS A 33 -1.93 10.82 10.86
N MET A 34 -1.80 10.47 12.13
CA MET A 34 -2.46 11.19 13.22
C MET A 34 -2.10 12.69 13.23
N VAL A 35 -0.81 13.00 13.10
CA VAL A 35 -0.30 14.37 13.04
C VAL A 35 -0.78 15.09 11.77
N ALA A 36 -0.85 14.41 10.64
CA ALA A 36 -1.35 14.99 9.39
C ALA A 36 -2.82 15.45 9.53
N ASP A 37 -3.67 14.62 10.15
CA ASP A 37 -5.07 14.95 10.39
C ASP A 37 -5.24 16.06 11.44
N LEU A 38 -4.41 16.08 12.49
CA LEU A 38 -4.41 17.17 13.46
C LEU A 38 -4.04 18.51 12.80
N LYS A 39 -3.08 18.51 11.88
CA LYS A 39 -2.70 19.70 11.11
C LYS A 39 -3.84 20.16 10.20
N LEU A 40 -4.55 19.23 9.57
CA LEU A 40 -5.76 19.54 8.81
C LEU A 40 -6.86 20.12 9.70
N GLY A 41 -7.05 19.56 10.90
CA GLY A 41 -7.99 20.07 11.91
C GLY A 41 -7.70 21.51 12.35
N GLN A 42 -6.42 21.87 12.45
CA GLN A 42 -6.01 23.26 12.69
C GLN A 42 -6.43 24.19 11.54
N TYR A 43 -6.31 23.75 10.28
CA TYR A 43 -6.74 24.54 9.12
C TYR A 43 -8.26 24.74 9.06
N THR A 44 -9.04 23.76 9.52
CA THR A 44 -10.51 23.83 9.57
C THR A 44 -11.04 24.46 10.86
N LYS A 45 -10.16 24.93 11.76
CA LYS A 45 -10.49 25.54 13.06
C LYS A 45 -11.26 24.62 14.01
N VAL A 46 -11.07 23.31 13.90
CA VAL A 46 -11.67 22.34 14.82
C VAL A 46 -10.82 22.28 16.10
N PRO A 47 -11.43 22.25 17.30
CA PRO A 47 -10.67 22.18 18.54
C PRO A 47 -9.79 20.91 18.60
N PRO A 48 -8.48 21.04 18.90
CA PRO A 48 -7.53 19.93 18.80
C PRO A 48 -7.83 18.78 19.78
N ARG A 49 -8.41 19.09 20.94
CA ARG A 49 -8.83 18.06 21.93
C ARG A 49 -9.96 17.18 21.40
N ALA A 50 -10.95 17.77 20.72
CA ALA A 50 -12.03 17.00 20.13
C ALA A 50 -11.53 16.11 18.99
N MET A 51 -10.65 16.65 18.13
CA MET A 51 -10.01 15.86 17.06
C MET A 51 -9.24 14.66 17.60
N PHE A 52 -8.43 14.86 18.65
CA PHE A 52 -7.67 13.77 19.28
C PHE A 52 -8.57 12.66 19.81
N ILE A 53 -9.65 13.03 20.52
CA ILE A 53 -10.60 12.06 21.10
C ILE A 53 -11.31 11.27 20.01
N VAL A 54 -11.84 11.94 18.99
CA VAL A 54 -12.57 11.28 17.89
C VAL A 54 -11.65 10.37 17.10
N GLN A 55 -10.42 10.81 16.80
CA GLN A 55 -9.45 10.00 16.08
C GLN A 55 -9.03 8.77 16.89
N SER A 56 -8.75 8.95 18.19
CA SER A 56 -8.39 7.84 19.08
C SER A 56 -9.54 6.84 19.20
N ALA A 57 -10.76 7.30 19.46
CA ALA A 57 -11.94 6.44 19.53
C ALA A 57 -12.20 5.71 18.20
N GLY A 58 -12.11 6.41 17.07
CA GLY A 58 -12.26 5.83 15.74
C GLY A 58 -11.22 4.76 15.44
N THR A 59 -9.96 4.96 15.83
CA THR A 59 -8.91 3.94 15.66
C THR A 59 -9.15 2.70 16.51
N ILE A 60 -9.63 2.86 17.76
CA ILE A 60 -9.95 1.72 18.63
C ILE A 60 -11.11 0.92 18.03
N VAL A 61 -12.22 1.57 17.69
CA VAL A 61 -13.38 0.91 17.08
C VAL A 61 -13.01 0.26 15.74
N GLY A 62 -12.26 0.97 14.89
CA GLY A 62 -11.79 0.46 13.62
C GLY A 62 -10.86 -0.74 13.76
N SER A 63 -9.97 -0.76 14.77
CA SER A 63 -9.09 -1.89 15.03
C SER A 63 -9.85 -3.14 15.45
N ILE A 64 -10.87 -3.00 16.31
CA ILE A 64 -11.72 -4.11 16.75
C ILE A 64 -12.54 -4.65 15.58
N LEU A 65 -13.19 -3.77 14.81
CA LEU A 65 -13.95 -4.18 13.63
C LEU A 65 -13.07 -4.90 12.62
N SER A 66 -11.87 -4.36 12.33
CA SER A 66 -10.92 -4.99 11.42
C SER A 66 -10.52 -6.41 11.86
N LEU A 67 -10.40 -6.66 13.17
CA LEU A 67 -10.12 -8.00 13.70
C LEU A 67 -11.31 -8.95 13.52
N VAL A 68 -12.53 -8.49 13.82
CA VAL A 68 -13.75 -9.29 13.63
C VAL A 68 -13.94 -9.65 12.17
N VAL A 69 -13.77 -8.68 11.26
CA VAL A 69 -13.86 -8.90 9.81
C VAL A 69 -12.79 -9.89 9.34
N MET A 70 -11.54 -9.75 9.81
CA MET A 70 -10.47 -10.67 9.45
C MET A 70 -10.78 -12.12 9.89
N ASN A 71 -11.24 -12.32 11.14
CA ASN A 71 -11.61 -13.65 11.62
C ASN A 71 -12.77 -14.25 10.80
N SER A 72 -13.80 -13.45 10.51
CA SER A 72 -14.95 -13.89 9.67
C SER A 72 -14.50 -14.34 8.27
N ILE A 73 -13.58 -13.60 7.65
CA ILE A 73 -13.06 -13.93 6.31
C ILE A 73 -12.19 -15.19 6.34
N ILE A 74 -11.34 -15.33 7.35
CA ILE A 74 -10.49 -16.53 7.50
C ILE A 74 -11.35 -17.78 7.71
N ASP A 75 -12.39 -17.70 8.55
CA ASP A 75 -13.26 -18.85 8.81
C ASP A 75 -14.11 -19.23 7.59
N SER A 76 -14.52 -18.26 6.77
CA SER A 76 -15.37 -18.50 5.60
C SER A 76 -14.62 -18.89 4.32
N HIS A 77 -13.38 -18.39 4.12
CA HIS A 77 -12.64 -18.53 2.85
C HIS A 77 -11.21 -19.06 3.02
N ARG A 78 -10.94 -19.84 4.09
CA ARG A 78 -9.60 -20.36 4.39
C ARG A 78 -8.92 -21.05 3.21
N GLU A 79 -9.64 -21.89 2.47
CA GLU A 79 -9.10 -22.68 1.37
C GLU A 79 -8.68 -21.79 0.18
N ILE A 80 -9.45 -20.75 -0.11
CA ILE A 80 -9.16 -19.78 -1.19
C ILE A 80 -7.99 -18.86 -0.81
N LEU A 81 -7.82 -18.55 0.47
CA LEU A 81 -6.70 -17.74 0.95
C LEU A 81 -5.35 -18.50 0.93
N LEU A 82 -5.40 -19.84 0.97
CA LEU A 82 -4.22 -20.70 0.88
C LEU A 82 -3.84 -21.04 -0.57
N SER A 83 -4.74 -20.88 -1.54
CA SER A 83 -4.42 -21.13 -2.94
C SER A 83 -3.46 -20.07 -3.50
N VAL A 84 -2.61 -20.47 -4.44
CA VAL A 84 -1.60 -19.60 -5.07
C VAL A 84 -2.26 -18.61 -6.02
N GLU A 85 -3.31 -19.03 -6.74
CA GLU A 85 -4.07 -18.16 -7.65
C GLU A 85 -5.06 -17.25 -6.91
N GLY A 86 -5.53 -17.64 -5.72
CA GLY A 86 -6.70 -17.02 -5.10
C GLY A 86 -7.95 -17.15 -5.96
N SER A 87 -8.99 -16.41 -5.61
CA SER A 87 -10.13 -16.13 -6.49
C SER A 87 -10.10 -14.67 -6.92
N ASN A 88 -10.87 -14.31 -7.95
CA ASN A 88 -11.01 -12.92 -8.42
C ASN A 88 -11.42 -11.93 -7.31
N LEU A 89 -12.06 -12.41 -6.24
CA LEU A 89 -12.55 -11.59 -5.13
C LEU A 89 -11.66 -11.68 -3.88
N TRP A 90 -11.10 -12.85 -3.61
CA TRP A 90 -10.32 -13.13 -2.41
C TRP A 90 -8.93 -13.64 -2.79
N SER A 91 -7.89 -12.94 -2.35
CA SER A 91 -6.52 -13.35 -2.56
C SER A 91 -5.75 -13.36 -1.25
N GLY A 92 -5.02 -14.45 -1.00
CA GLY A 92 -4.08 -14.57 0.10
C GLY A 92 -2.81 -13.74 -0.07
N ASN A 93 -2.62 -13.04 -1.19
CA ASN A 93 -1.37 -12.37 -1.56
C ASN A 93 -0.84 -11.44 -0.46
N ILE A 94 -1.70 -10.61 0.17
CA ILE A 94 -1.25 -9.72 1.25
C ILE A 94 -0.70 -10.52 2.43
N VAL A 95 -1.42 -11.57 2.88
CA VAL A 95 -1.01 -12.40 4.03
C VAL A 95 0.26 -13.20 3.70
N GLN A 96 0.33 -13.76 2.49
CA GLN A 96 1.50 -14.49 2.00
C GLN A 96 2.72 -13.58 1.84
N SER A 97 2.54 -12.33 1.38
CA SER A 97 3.59 -11.32 1.31
C SER A 97 4.12 -10.96 2.70
N PHE A 98 3.22 -10.75 3.67
CA PHE A 98 3.62 -10.53 5.07
C PHE A 98 4.45 -11.69 5.64
N ASN A 99 4.02 -12.93 5.37
CA ASN A 99 4.74 -14.13 5.81
C ASN A 99 6.10 -14.27 5.11
N SER A 100 6.14 -14.10 3.79
CA SER A 100 7.36 -14.16 2.99
C SER A 100 8.37 -13.11 3.45
N ASP A 101 7.92 -11.88 3.68
CA ASP A 101 8.80 -10.83 4.20
C ASP A 101 9.26 -11.13 5.64
N ALA A 102 8.44 -11.75 6.49
CA ALA A 102 8.85 -12.12 7.86
C ALA A 102 9.91 -13.22 7.86
N VAL A 103 9.80 -14.19 6.96
CA VAL A 103 10.81 -15.25 6.80
C VAL A 103 12.10 -14.68 6.22
N THR A 104 12.01 -13.92 5.13
CA THR A 104 13.17 -13.38 4.39
C THR A 104 13.94 -12.34 5.21
N TRP A 105 13.24 -11.44 5.89
CA TRP A 105 13.88 -10.37 6.67
C TRP A 105 14.12 -10.73 8.13
N GLY A 106 13.40 -11.72 8.67
CA GLY A 106 13.46 -12.15 10.07
C GLY A 106 14.26 -13.44 10.25
N ALA A 107 13.68 -14.57 9.85
CA ALA A 107 14.27 -15.89 10.11
C ALA A 107 15.57 -16.13 9.32
N LEU A 108 15.58 -15.75 8.04
CA LEU A 108 16.73 -15.92 7.14
C LEU A 108 17.50 -14.61 6.94
N GLY A 109 17.27 -13.60 7.78
CA GLY A 109 17.79 -12.26 7.57
C GLY A 109 19.34 -12.21 7.53
N THR A 110 20.01 -12.94 8.43
CA THR A 110 21.48 -12.99 8.48
C THR A 110 22.08 -13.78 7.33
N GLU A 111 21.42 -14.87 6.91
CA GLU A 111 21.87 -15.73 5.82
C GLU A 111 21.65 -15.08 4.45
N MET A 112 20.52 -14.41 4.26
CA MET A 112 20.18 -13.78 2.98
C MET A 112 20.82 -12.41 2.81
N TRP A 113 20.97 -11.62 3.88
CA TRP A 113 21.44 -10.23 3.80
C TRP A 113 22.82 -10.01 4.43
N GLY A 114 23.49 -11.07 4.88
CA GLY A 114 24.82 -11.01 5.50
C GLY A 114 25.93 -10.60 4.52
N PRO A 115 27.12 -10.22 5.03
CA PRO A 115 28.25 -9.72 4.22
C PRO A 115 28.73 -10.67 3.12
N HIS A 116 28.56 -11.99 3.34
CA HIS A 116 29.00 -13.03 2.41
C HIS A 116 27.86 -13.56 1.51
N SER A 117 26.66 -12.98 1.59
CA SER A 117 25.51 -13.41 0.80
C SER A 117 25.40 -12.69 -0.54
N LYS A 118 24.81 -13.37 -1.53
CA LYS A 118 24.50 -12.84 -2.87
C LYS A 118 23.64 -11.57 -2.83
N TYR A 119 22.84 -11.36 -1.78
CA TYR A 119 21.90 -10.25 -1.68
C TYR A 119 22.33 -9.13 -0.72
N PHE A 120 23.60 -9.09 -0.29
CA PHE A 120 24.15 -8.06 0.60
C PHE A 120 23.93 -6.61 0.10
N ILE A 121 23.79 -6.41 -1.22
CA ILE A 121 23.56 -5.09 -1.82
C ILE A 121 22.22 -4.46 -1.41
N VAL A 122 21.22 -5.25 -1.01
CA VAL A 122 19.86 -4.74 -0.74
C VAL A 122 19.79 -3.92 0.55
N PRO A 123 20.37 -4.35 1.70
CA PRO A 123 20.55 -3.46 2.85
C PRO A 123 21.36 -2.19 2.52
N LEU A 124 22.39 -2.32 1.68
CA LEU A 124 23.18 -1.17 1.21
C LEU A 124 22.37 -0.21 0.32
N GLY A 125 21.20 -0.63 -0.16
CA GLY A 125 20.24 0.23 -0.85
C GLY A 125 19.85 1.49 -0.07
N LEU A 126 19.87 1.46 1.28
CA LEU A 126 19.68 2.67 2.10
C LEU A 126 20.80 3.69 1.82
N VAL A 127 22.04 3.20 1.85
CA VAL A 127 23.25 4.01 1.66
C VAL A 127 23.28 4.52 0.23
N ILE A 128 23.04 3.66 -0.74
CA ILE A 128 22.94 4.04 -2.16
C ILE A 128 21.85 5.11 -2.33
N GLY A 129 20.67 4.91 -1.73
CA GLY A 129 19.57 5.87 -1.74
C GLY A 129 19.91 7.24 -1.17
N LEU A 130 20.78 7.30 -0.16
CA LEU A 130 21.31 8.55 0.40
C LEU A 130 22.19 9.31 -0.60
N PHE A 131 22.94 8.58 -1.44
CA PHE A 131 23.84 9.17 -2.43
C PHE A 131 23.14 9.51 -3.76
N ILE A 132 22.02 8.88 -4.12
CA ILE A 132 21.26 9.16 -5.35
C ILE A 132 20.90 10.65 -5.58
N PRO A 133 20.48 11.46 -4.58
CA PRO A 133 20.18 12.88 -4.82
C PRO A 133 21.43 13.74 -5.11
N ILE A 134 22.64 13.28 -4.77
CA ILE A 134 23.88 14.05 -4.90
C ILE A 134 24.28 14.27 -6.37
N PRO A 135 24.26 13.25 -7.27
CA PRO A 135 24.44 13.45 -8.70
C PRO A 135 23.44 14.44 -9.32
N VAL A 136 22.17 14.39 -8.90
CA VAL A 136 21.13 15.30 -9.42
C VAL A 136 21.40 16.75 -8.97
N TRP A 137 21.82 16.93 -7.72
CA TRP A 137 22.23 18.23 -7.19
C TRP A 137 23.49 18.79 -7.87
N LEU A 138 24.52 17.95 -8.10
CA LEU A 138 25.72 18.33 -8.84
C LEU A 138 25.39 18.70 -10.31
N GLY A 139 24.49 17.94 -10.94
CA GLY A 139 24.00 18.22 -12.28
C GLY A 139 23.28 19.57 -12.38
N HIS A 140 22.47 19.92 -11.37
CA HIS A 140 21.84 21.25 -11.29
C HIS A 140 22.88 22.38 -11.17
N LYS A 141 23.92 22.17 -10.36
CA LYS A 141 24.99 23.15 -10.15
C LYS A 141 25.85 23.38 -11.41
N CYS A 142 26.11 22.33 -12.18
CA CYS A 142 26.88 22.42 -13.43
C CYS A 142 26.06 22.96 -14.61
N PHE A 143 24.75 22.70 -14.64
CA PHE A 143 23.86 23.12 -15.73
C PHE A 143 22.58 23.78 -15.21
N PRO A 144 22.65 25.06 -14.78
CA PRO A 144 21.50 25.77 -14.20
C PRO A 144 20.34 25.96 -15.21
N LYS A 145 20.61 25.84 -16.51
CA LYS A 145 19.58 25.93 -17.57
C LYS A 145 18.62 24.73 -17.62
N LEU A 146 18.96 23.59 -17.02
CA LEU A 146 18.14 22.37 -17.07
C LEU A 146 17.03 22.31 -16.01
N GLN A 147 16.91 23.31 -15.11
CA GLN A 147 15.86 23.37 -14.07
C GLN A 147 15.67 22.07 -13.27
N LEU A 148 16.76 21.33 -13.02
CA LEU A 148 16.74 20.05 -12.30
C LEU A 148 16.25 20.14 -10.84
N ASP A 149 16.10 21.34 -10.29
CA ASP A 149 15.43 21.61 -9.01
C ASP A 149 13.96 21.14 -8.96
N GLN A 150 13.32 20.93 -10.12
CA GLN A 150 11.94 20.41 -10.18
C GLN A 150 11.87 18.89 -9.99
N VAL A 151 13.01 18.19 -10.06
CA VAL A 151 13.09 16.72 -10.00
C VAL A 151 13.34 16.29 -8.56
N VAL A 152 12.30 15.80 -7.89
CA VAL A 152 12.43 15.23 -6.53
C VAL A 152 12.90 13.79 -6.61
N THR A 153 14.21 13.58 -6.68
CA THR A 153 14.85 12.26 -6.84
C THR A 153 14.39 11.20 -5.84
N PRO A 154 14.22 11.51 -4.53
CA PRO A 154 13.76 10.52 -3.55
C PRO A 154 12.36 9.96 -3.86
N ILE A 155 11.46 10.80 -4.39
CA ILE A 155 10.09 10.38 -4.74
C ILE A 155 10.13 9.46 -5.95
N ILE A 156 10.97 9.76 -6.95
CA ILE A 156 11.10 8.92 -8.16
C ILE A 156 11.62 7.53 -7.79
N CYS A 157 12.66 7.45 -6.96
CA CYS A 157 13.19 6.17 -6.50
C CYS A 157 12.16 5.37 -5.70
N PHE A 158 11.38 6.04 -4.85
CA PHE A 158 10.28 5.41 -4.13
C PHE A 158 9.22 4.85 -5.09
N SER A 159 8.78 5.64 -6.08
CA SER A 159 7.78 5.22 -7.07
C SER A 159 8.25 4.06 -7.94
N LEU A 160 9.53 4.03 -8.32
CA LEU A 160 10.13 2.91 -9.06
C LEU A 160 10.11 1.61 -8.23
N GLY A 161 10.43 1.70 -6.94
CA GLY A 161 10.34 0.56 -6.03
C GLY A 161 8.91 0.06 -5.86
N TYR A 162 7.93 0.97 -5.82
CA TYR A 162 6.52 0.64 -5.68
C TYR A 162 5.94 -0.09 -6.91
N LEU A 163 6.31 0.33 -8.14
CA LEU A 163 5.84 -0.31 -9.37
C LEU A 163 6.35 -1.75 -9.56
N SER A 164 7.41 -2.14 -8.85
CA SER A 164 7.99 -3.48 -8.95
C SER A 164 7.09 -4.59 -8.38
N VAL A 165 5.99 -4.26 -7.72
CA VAL A 165 5.16 -5.22 -6.98
C VAL A 165 3.79 -5.41 -7.65
N GLY A 166 3.48 -6.65 -8.03
CA GLY A 166 2.10 -7.15 -8.23
C GLY A 166 1.27 -6.51 -9.36
N ILE A 167 -0.05 -6.51 -9.17
CA ILE A 167 -1.06 -6.06 -10.14
C ILE A 167 -0.97 -4.53 -10.29
N ASN A 168 -0.45 -4.09 -11.43
CA ASN A 168 -0.23 -2.67 -11.73
C ASN A 168 -1.39 -1.98 -12.44
N SER A 169 -2.52 -2.67 -12.66
CA SER A 169 -3.65 -2.17 -13.44
C SER A 169 -4.26 -0.87 -12.87
N SER A 170 -4.22 -0.70 -11.54
CA SER A 170 -4.70 0.52 -10.88
C SER A 170 -3.77 1.72 -11.07
N VAL A 171 -2.46 1.51 -11.30
CA VAL A 171 -1.46 2.57 -11.42
C VAL A 171 -1.75 3.45 -12.64
N MET A 172 -2.12 2.85 -13.77
CA MET A 172 -2.46 3.61 -14.98
C MET A 172 -3.70 4.47 -14.76
N ALA A 173 -4.75 3.94 -14.12
CA ALA A 173 -5.95 4.70 -13.80
C ALA A 173 -5.65 5.87 -12.86
N THR A 174 -4.86 5.63 -11.80
CA THR A 174 -4.41 6.69 -10.89
C THR A 174 -3.58 7.75 -11.62
N PHE A 175 -2.72 7.35 -12.56
CA PHE A 175 -1.92 8.29 -13.36
C PHE A 175 -2.80 9.17 -14.25
N ILE A 176 -3.78 8.60 -14.95
CA ILE A 176 -4.72 9.34 -15.79
C ILE A 176 -5.52 10.35 -14.97
N ILE A 177 -6.08 9.93 -13.83
CA ILE A 177 -6.84 10.82 -12.93
C ILE A 177 -5.93 11.92 -12.37
N SER A 178 -4.71 11.56 -11.97
CA SER A 178 -3.73 12.52 -11.45
C SER A 178 -3.32 13.53 -12.50
N PHE A 179 -3.07 13.10 -13.74
CA PHE A 179 -2.76 13.97 -14.87
C PHE A 179 -3.93 14.90 -15.16
N TRP A 180 -5.16 14.39 -15.27
CA TRP A 180 -6.35 15.22 -15.50
C TRP A 180 -6.55 16.25 -14.38
N SER A 181 -6.46 15.84 -13.11
CA SER A 181 -6.64 16.74 -11.97
C SER A 181 -5.53 17.79 -11.87
N GLN A 182 -4.26 17.36 -11.93
CA GLN A 182 -3.11 18.25 -11.68
C GLN A 182 -2.67 19.05 -12.90
N PHE A 183 -2.81 18.51 -14.11
CA PHE A 183 -2.42 19.20 -15.34
C PHE A 183 -3.57 20.01 -15.94
N TYR A 184 -4.74 19.41 -16.12
CA TYR A 184 -5.87 20.08 -16.78
C TYR A 184 -6.68 20.93 -15.79
N LEU A 185 -7.16 20.35 -14.69
CA LEU A 185 -8.09 21.03 -13.77
C LEU A 185 -7.40 22.17 -13.03
N ARG A 186 -6.17 21.96 -12.54
CA ARG A 186 -5.38 22.99 -11.85
C ARG A 186 -4.97 24.15 -12.76
N LYS A 187 -4.58 23.90 -14.03
CA LYS A 187 -4.13 24.97 -14.94
C LYS A 187 -5.27 25.72 -15.62
N LYS A 188 -6.30 25.02 -16.10
CA LYS A 188 -7.41 25.65 -16.86
C LYS A 188 -8.59 26.11 -16.01
N ARG A 189 -8.84 25.50 -14.84
CA ARG A 189 -9.98 25.84 -13.96
C ARG A 189 -9.59 25.93 -12.48
N ALA A 190 -8.61 26.78 -12.16
CA ALA A 190 -8.09 26.95 -10.81
C ALA A 190 -9.17 27.29 -9.75
N ASN A 191 -10.17 28.10 -10.09
CA ASN A 191 -11.25 28.47 -9.16
C ASN A 191 -12.13 27.26 -8.77
N PHE A 192 -12.41 26.37 -9.74
CA PHE A 192 -13.17 25.15 -9.48
C PHE A 192 -12.34 24.17 -8.65
N PHE A 193 -11.06 24.00 -9.01
CA PHE A 193 -10.12 23.14 -8.29
C PHE A 193 -10.02 23.54 -6.81
N ARG A 194 -9.84 24.83 -6.50
CA ARG A 194 -9.71 25.28 -5.10
C ARG A 194 -10.97 25.06 -4.28
N LYS A 195 -12.15 25.18 -4.90
CA LYS A 195 -13.43 25.08 -4.18
C LYS A 195 -13.91 23.65 -3.99
N TYR A 196 -13.76 22.79 -4.99
CA TYR A 196 -14.41 21.48 -5.02
C TYR A 196 -13.45 20.28 -4.97
N ASN A 197 -12.16 20.44 -5.26
CA ASN A 197 -11.25 19.29 -5.34
C ASN A 197 -11.15 18.53 -4.02
N TYR A 198 -11.09 19.24 -2.89
CA TYR A 198 -11.03 18.61 -1.58
C TYR A 198 -12.32 17.86 -1.24
N LEU A 199 -13.49 18.46 -1.52
CA LEU A 199 -14.78 17.83 -1.27
C LEU A 199 -15.00 16.60 -2.17
N LEU A 200 -14.62 16.70 -3.45
CA LEU A 200 -14.70 15.59 -4.40
C LEU A 200 -13.77 14.44 -3.98
N ALA A 201 -12.54 14.75 -3.58
CA ALA A 201 -11.60 13.74 -3.10
C ALA A 201 -12.11 13.04 -1.84
N ALA A 202 -12.62 13.79 -0.86
CA ALA A 202 -13.22 13.24 0.35
C ALA A 202 -14.45 12.38 0.05
N ALA A 203 -15.31 12.80 -0.87
CA ALA A 203 -16.50 12.06 -1.28
C ALA A 203 -16.15 10.76 -2.03
N LEU A 204 -15.16 10.79 -2.92
CA LEU A 204 -14.69 9.60 -3.64
C LEU A 204 -14.03 8.59 -2.70
N ASP A 205 -13.18 9.04 -1.76
CA ASP A 205 -12.53 8.17 -0.79
C ASP A 205 -13.55 7.52 0.15
N GLY A 206 -14.42 8.33 0.78
CA GLY A 206 -15.47 7.82 1.67
C GLY A 206 -16.49 6.94 0.94
N GLY A 207 -16.91 7.32 -0.27
CA GLY A 207 -17.84 6.54 -1.09
C GLY A 207 -17.25 5.19 -1.52
N THR A 208 -15.97 5.15 -1.88
CA THR A 208 -15.28 3.90 -2.23
C THR A 208 -15.18 2.98 -1.02
N GLN A 209 -14.81 3.51 0.16
CA GLN A 209 -14.72 2.72 1.38
C GLN A 209 -16.06 2.11 1.78
N LEU A 210 -17.15 2.89 1.70
CA LEU A 210 -18.51 2.37 1.94
C LEU A 210 -18.92 1.32 0.91
N MET A 211 -18.64 1.54 -0.38
CA MET A 211 -18.98 0.58 -1.42
C MET A 211 -18.19 -0.72 -1.26
N VAL A 212 -16.90 -0.64 -0.93
CA VAL A 212 -16.07 -1.81 -0.63
C VAL A 212 -16.66 -2.58 0.56
N PHE A 213 -16.95 -1.91 1.67
CA PHE A 213 -17.57 -2.54 2.84
C PHE A 213 -18.87 -3.26 2.49
N VAL A 214 -19.80 -2.58 1.79
CA VAL A 214 -21.08 -3.17 1.37
C VAL A 214 -20.85 -4.34 0.41
N SER A 215 -19.98 -4.19 -0.59
CA SER A 215 -19.69 -5.26 -1.56
C SER A 215 -19.09 -6.49 -0.90
N THR A 216 -18.17 -6.30 0.07
CA THR A 216 -17.52 -7.37 0.79
C THR A 216 -18.53 -8.21 1.56
N PHE A 217 -19.45 -7.58 2.30
CA PHE A 217 -20.42 -8.30 3.12
C PHE A 217 -21.64 -8.81 2.35
N ALA A 218 -22.14 -8.04 1.37
CA ALA A 218 -23.37 -8.36 0.67
C ALA A 218 -23.18 -9.27 -0.55
N ILE A 219 -22.02 -9.19 -1.23
CA ILE A 219 -21.84 -9.81 -2.55
C ILE A 219 -20.66 -10.78 -2.55
N ASN A 220 -19.52 -10.33 -2.04
CA ASN A 220 -18.28 -11.10 -2.13
C ASN A 220 -18.19 -12.20 -1.07
N GLY A 221 -19.20 -12.38 -0.21
CA GLY A 221 -19.25 -13.48 0.73
C GLY A 221 -18.43 -13.29 2.00
N GLY A 222 -18.15 -12.05 2.42
CA GLY A 222 -17.56 -11.75 3.73
C GLY A 222 -18.42 -12.21 4.93
N ALA A 223 -19.71 -12.49 4.69
CA ALA A 223 -20.65 -13.11 5.64
C ALA A 223 -21.03 -14.57 5.25
N GLY A 224 -20.27 -15.22 4.36
CA GLY A 224 -20.40 -16.65 4.05
C GLY A 224 -21.15 -17.02 2.75
N LYS A 225 -22.10 -16.21 2.26
CA LYS A 225 -22.74 -16.45 0.95
C LYS A 225 -22.17 -15.52 -0.11
N GLN A 226 -21.49 -16.09 -1.11
CA GLN A 226 -21.01 -15.37 -2.28
C GLN A 226 -22.09 -15.37 -3.37
N TYR A 227 -22.41 -14.18 -3.89
CA TYR A 227 -23.29 -14.03 -5.04
C TYR A 227 -22.42 -13.72 -6.27
N THR A 228 -22.41 -14.63 -7.24
CA THR A 228 -21.74 -14.39 -8.53
C THR A 228 -22.54 -13.40 -9.35
N PHE A 229 -21.88 -12.32 -9.79
CA PHE A 229 -22.46 -11.38 -10.73
C PHE A 229 -22.70 -12.02 -12.10
N LEU A 230 -23.70 -11.51 -12.82
CA LEU A 230 -23.91 -11.79 -14.24
C LEU A 230 -22.62 -11.55 -15.03
N GLN A 231 -22.43 -12.27 -16.13
CA GLN A 231 -21.31 -12.04 -17.03
C GLN A 231 -21.55 -10.76 -17.83
N TRP A 232 -20.55 -9.87 -17.84
CA TRP A 232 -20.59 -8.61 -18.60
C TRP A 232 -19.17 -8.21 -18.99
N ALA A 233 -19.02 -7.12 -19.75
CA ALA A 233 -17.74 -6.74 -20.37
C ALA A 233 -16.57 -6.56 -19.38
N LEU A 234 -16.82 -6.20 -18.12
CA LEU A 234 -15.78 -6.15 -17.05
C LEU A 234 -15.88 -7.33 -16.05
N ASN A 235 -16.65 -8.37 -16.36
CA ASN A 235 -16.68 -9.65 -15.63
C ASN A 235 -16.74 -10.84 -16.61
N PRO A 236 -15.73 -11.04 -17.48
CA PRO A 236 -15.67 -12.18 -18.37
C PRO A 236 -15.49 -13.50 -17.59
N PRO A 237 -15.96 -14.64 -18.13
CA PRO A 237 -15.62 -15.95 -17.60
C PRO A 237 -14.13 -16.26 -17.85
N GLY A 238 -13.39 -16.59 -16.80
CA GLY A 238 -11.96 -16.93 -16.86
C GLY A 238 -11.02 -15.83 -16.38
N HIS A 239 -9.79 -15.79 -16.88
CA HIS A 239 -8.80 -14.76 -16.53
C HIS A 239 -9.12 -13.45 -17.28
N TYR A 240 -9.18 -12.33 -16.57
CA TYR A 240 -9.43 -10.99 -17.13
C TYR A 240 -8.39 -10.57 -18.18
N ASP A 241 -7.19 -11.16 -18.10
CA ASP A 241 -6.06 -10.81 -18.95
C ASP A 241 -6.14 -11.47 -20.33
N TYR A 242 -7.17 -12.29 -20.59
CA TYR A 242 -7.33 -13.12 -21.80
C TYR A 242 -6.09 -13.94 -22.18
N CYS A 243 -5.16 -14.09 -21.23
CA CYS A 243 -3.98 -14.91 -21.42
C CYS A 243 -4.42 -16.37 -21.43
N ALA A 244 -3.98 -17.11 -22.46
CA ALA A 244 -4.17 -18.54 -22.51
C ALA A 244 -3.52 -19.14 -21.26
N SER A 245 -4.27 -19.89 -20.45
CA SER A 245 -3.65 -20.78 -19.48
C SER A 245 -2.78 -21.75 -20.28
N SER A 246 -1.51 -21.85 -19.93
CA SER A 246 -0.68 -22.91 -20.48
C SER A 246 -1.36 -24.23 -20.14
N ALA A 247 -1.82 -24.94 -21.16
CA ALA A 247 -2.34 -26.28 -21.00
C ALA A 247 -1.27 -27.12 -20.29
N THR A 248 -1.44 -27.38 -19.00
CA THR A 248 -0.80 -28.49 -18.33
C THR A 248 -1.41 -29.75 -18.95
N THR A 249 -0.74 -30.26 -19.97
CA THR A 249 -0.84 -31.66 -20.37
C THR A 249 -0.38 -32.50 -19.19
N ASP A 250 -1.32 -32.82 -18.30
CA ASP A 250 -1.18 -33.92 -17.37
C ASP A 250 -1.27 -35.22 -18.18
N GLY A 251 -0.12 -35.88 -18.33
CA GLY A 251 0.00 -37.27 -18.78
C GLY A 251 0.24 -38.20 -17.60
#